data_AF-A0A542UNU4-F1
#
_entry.id   AF-A0A542UNU4-F1
#
_cell.length_a   1.000
_cell.length_b   1.000
_cell.length_c   1.000
_cell.angle_alpha   90.00
_cell.angle_beta   90.00
_cell.angle_gamma   90.00
#
_symmetry.space_group_name_H-M   'P 1'
#
loop_
_entity.id
_entity.type
_entity.pdbx_description
1 polymer ?
#
loop_
_entity_poly.entity_id
_entity_poly.type
_entity_poly.pdbx_seq_one_letter_code
_entity_poly.pdbx_strand_id
1 'polypeptide(L)'
;MIRIASIAFIGVLAVAFGSFGATVSPWWWPAAVLCAALAGVGTYDLLQKRHSVLRNYPVLGHVRFMLESIRPELQQYFIERNYDGRPYDRDVRSLVYQRAKGLEAEQPFGTERNVYAEGYEYFESSMRPRPVPAEQPRVRIGGPDCTKPYDMALFNEPFQRGHRSGDDLGARNGQGSRAVG
;
A
#
# COMPACT_ATOMS: atom_id res chain seq x y z
N MET A 1 -23.87 -35.57 0.54
CA MET A 1 -24.62 -36.04 1.72
C MET A 1 -24.24 -35.22 2.95
N ILE A 2 -22.94 -35.05 3.24
CA ILE A 2 -22.43 -34.31 4.40
C ILE A 2 -23.06 -32.91 4.53
N ARG A 3 -23.02 -32.06 3.49
CA ARG A 3 -23.57 -30.68 3.55
C ARG A 3 -25.06 -30.56 3.93
N ILE A 4 -25.90 -31.50 3.48
CA ILE A 4 -27.34 -31.50 3.79
C ILE A 4 -27.54 -32.00 5.22
N ALA A 5 -26.78 -33.02 5.63
CA ALA A 5 -26.78 -33.51 6.99
C ALA A 5 -26.34 -32.43 8.00
N SER A 6 -25.35 -31.60 7.65
CA SER A 6 -24.89 -30.48 8.49
C SER A 6 -26.02 -29.49 8.78
N ILE A 7 -26.78 -29.09 7.76
CA ILE A 7 -27.87 -28.12 7.92
C ILE A 7 -29.07 -28.75 8.63
N ALA A 8 -29.39 -30.01 8.32
CA ALA A 8 -30.43 -30.74 9.02
C ALA A 8 -30.13 -30.86 10.52
N PHE A 9 -28.86 -31.13 10.89
CA PHE A 9 -28.42 -31.18 12.28
C PHE A 9 -28.56 -29.82 12.98
N ILE A 10 -28.17 -28.71 12.33
CA ILE A 10 -28.36 -27.36 12.87
C ILE A 10 -29.85 -27.03 13.04
N GLY A 11 -30.70 -27.47 12.11
CA GLY A 11 -32.16 -27.34 12.22
C GLY A 11 -32.75 -28.09 13.41
N VAL A 12 -32.27 -29.32 13.66
CA VAL A 12 -32.67 -30.11 14.84
C VAL A 12 -32.24 -29.43 16.14
N LEU A 13 -31.03 -28.86 16.19
CA LEU A 13 -30.56 -28.09 17.34
C LEU A 13 -31.41 -26.84 17.59
N ALA A 14 -31.85 -26.15 16.53
CA ALA A 14 -32.75 -25.00 16.67
C ALA A 14 -34.07 -25.39 17.34
N VAL A 15 -34.66 -26.51 16.95
CA VAL A 15 -35.89 -27.06 17.55
C VAL A 15 -35.65 -27.51 19.00
N ALA A 16 -34.53 -28.17 19.27
CA ALA A 16 -34.16 -28.59 20.62
C ALA A 16 -34.00 -27.41 21.57
N PHE A 17 -33.25 -26.37 21.18
CA PHE A 17 -33.08 -25.16 21.99
C PHE A 17 -34.38 -24.36 22.14
N GLY A 18 -35.23 -24.33 21.11
CA GLY A 18 -36.56 -23.73 21.21
C GLY A 18 -37.44 -24.47 22.22
N SER A 19 -37.40 -25.81 22.22
CA SER A 19 -38.12 -26.64 23.20
C SER A 19 -37.61 -26.41 24.62
N PHE A 20 -36.29 -26.35 24.83
CA PHE A 20 -35.69 -26.02 26.13
C PHE A 20 -36.03 -24.60 26.59
N GLY A 21 -36.13 -23.64 25.66
CA GLY A 21 -36.60 -22.28 25.91
C GLY A 21 -38.01 -22.21 26.47
N ALA A 22 -38.88 -23.13 26.00
CA ALA A 22 -40.26 -23.22 26.43
C ALA A 22 -40.46 -24.00 27.73
N THR A 23 -39.63 -25.02 28.01
CA THR A 23 -39.84 -25.93 29.15
C THR A 23 -38.94 -25.68 30.36
N VAL A 24 -37.74 -25.14 30.17
CA VAL A 24 -36.74 -25.01 31.25
C VAL A 24 -36.48 -23.56 31.61
N SER A 25 -36.15 -22.72 30.64
CA SER A 25 -35.82 -21.31 30.89
C SER A 25 -35.88 -20.47 29.62
N PRO A 26 -36.44 -19.26 29.66
CA PRO A 26 -36.45 -18.35 28.50
C PRO A 26 -35.05 -17.96 27.98
N TRP A 27 -33.98 -18.19 28.75
CA TRP A 27 -32.62 -17.82 28.35
C TRP A 27 -32.07 -18.62 27.16
N TRP A 28 -32.75 -19.70 26.75
CA TRP A 28 -32.37 -20.50 25.57
C TRP A 28 -32.92 -19.95 24.25
N TRP A 29 -33.85 -18.99 24.28
CA TRP A 29 -34.41 -18.37 23.08
C TRP A 29 -33.38 -17.72 22.16
N PRO A 30 -32.38 -16.95 22.65
CA PRO A 30 -31.32 -16.40 21.80
C PRO A 30 -30.55 -17.48 21.03
N ALA A 31 -30.22 -18.60 21.69
CA ALA A 31 -29.52 -19.72 21.05
C ALA A 31 -30.40 -20.41 19.99
N ALA A 32 -31.70 -20.60 20.27
CA ALA A 32 -32.65 -21.14 19.31
C ALA A 32 -32.78 -20.26 18.06
N VAL A 33 -32.90 -18.94 18.24
CA VAL A 33 -32.97 -17.95 17.15
C VAL A 33 -31.69 -17.97 16.31
N LEU A 34 -30.51 -18.04 16.95
CA LEU A 34 -29.23 -18.11 16.25
C LEU A 34 -29.14 -19.38 15.38
N CYS A 35 -29.44 -20.55 15.94
CA CYS A 35 -29.42 -21.81 15.19
C CYS A 35 -30.45 -21.82 14.05
N ALA A 36 -31.64 -21.27 14.27
CA ALA A 36 -32.68 -21.15 13.25
C ALA A 36 -32.23 -20.23 12.09
N ALA A 37 -31.61 -19.09 12.40
CA ALA A 37 -31.08 -18.18 11.40
C ALA A 37 -29.97 -18.84 10.56
N LEU A 38 -29.04 -19.55 11.20
CA LEU A 38 -27.97 -20.29 10.50
C LEU A 38 -28.53 -21.42 9.62
N ALA A 39 -29.55 -22.15 10.08
CA ALA A 39 -30.22 -23.18 9.27
C ALA A 39 -30.94 -22.57 8.05
N GLY A 40 -31.58 -21.41 8.24
CA GLY A 40 -32.24 -20.66 7.16
C GLY A 40 -31.25 -20.18 6.10
N VAL A 41 -30.16 -19.52 6.52
CA VAL A 41 -29.08 -19.08 5.61
C VAL A 41 -28.43 -20.27 4.91
N GLY A 42 -28.14 -21.35 5.63
CA GLY A 42 -27.57 -22.57 5.05
C GLY A 42 -28.50 -23.21 4.01
N THR A 43 -29.80 -23.21 4.25
CA THR A 43 -30.80 -23.74 3.31
C THR A 43 -30.87 -22.87 2.06
N TYR A 44 -30.82 -21.54 2.21
CA TYR A 44 -30.72 -20.61 1.09
C TYR A 44 -29.44 -20.85 0.26
N ASP A 45 -28.29 -21.02 0.92
CA ASP A 45 -27.00 -21.33 0.28
C ASP A 45 -27.04 -22.66 -0.52
N LEU A 46 -27.78 -23.66 -0.04
CA LEU A 46 -27.96 -24.93 -0.75
C LEU A 46 -28.84 -24.82 -2.01
N LEU A 47 -29.86 -23.96 -1.96
CA LEU A 47 -30.82 -23.75 -3.04
C LEU A 47 -30.27 -22.83 -4.13
N GLN A 48 -29.41 -21.87 -3.77
CA GLN A 48 -28.82 -20.92 -4.69
C GLN A 48 -27.91 -21.63 -5.73
N LYS A 49 -28.13 -21.33 -7.02
CA LYS A 49 -27.35 -21.90 -8.14
C LYS A 49 -26.15 -21.05 -8.57
N ARG A 50 -26.04 -19.80 -8.11
CA ARG A 50 -25.06 -18.83 -8.62
C ARG A 50 -23.65 -18.95 -8.04
N HIS A 51 -23.52 -19.38 -6.77
CA HIS A 51 -22.23 -19.46 -6.09
C HIS A 51 -21.91 -20.89 -5.67
N SER A 52 -21.05 -21.56 -6.46
CA SER A 52 -20.65 -22.96 -6.24
C SER A 52 -19.96 -23.19 -4.89
N VAL A 53 -19.26 -22.19 -4.36
CA VAL A 53 -18.57 -22.26 -3.06
C VAL A 53 -19.57 -22.32 -1.89
N LEU A 54 -20.56 -21.42 -1.85
CA LEU A 54 -21.61 -21.41 -0.83
C LEU A 54 -22.44 -22.70 -0.85
N ARG A 55 -22.66 -23.27 -2.03
CA ARG A 55 -23.39 -24.53 -2.19
C ARG A 55 -22.61 -25.77 -1.70
N ASN A 56 -21.28 -25.73 -1.76
CA ASN A 56 -20.44 -26.82 -1.26
C ASN A 56 -20.15 -26.69 0.24
N TYR A 57 -20.05 -25.45 0.74
CA TYR A 57 -19.78 -25.12 2.13
C TYR A 57 -20.79 -24.09 2.65
N PRO A 58 -22.06 -24.49 2.87
CA PRO A 58 -23.08 -23.56 3.35
C PRO A 58 -22.70 -22.99 4.70
N VAL A 59 -23.05 -21.73 4.97
CA VAL A 59 -22.64 -20.95 6.16
C VAL A 59 -21.14 -20.66 6.22
N LEU A 60 -20.27 -21.68 6.11
CA LEU A 60 -18.81 -21.53 6.20
C LEU A 60 -18.21 -20.73 5.03
N GLY A 61 -18.82 -20.81 3.84
CA GLY A 61 -18.37 -20.02 2.69
C GLY A 61 -18.47 -18.51 2.93
N HIS A 62 -19.42 -18.04 3.74
CA HIS A 62 -19.54 -16.62 4.09
C HIS A 62 -18.34 -16.15 4.91
N VAL A 63 -17.85 -16.96 5.85
CA VAL A 63 -16.64 -16.65 6.62
C VAL A 63 -15.42 -16.52 5.71
N ARG A 64 -15.29 -17.40 4.72
CA ARG A 64 -14.22 -17.29 3.71
C ARG A 64 -14.29 -15.95 2.99
N PHE A 65 -15.46 -15.57 2.46
CA PHE A 65 -15.59 -14.31 1.73
C PHE A 65 -15.35 -13.08 2.61
N MET A 66 -15.77 -13.13 3.88
CA MET A 66 -15.44 -12.10 4.86
C MET A 66 -13.91 -11.99 5.06
N LEU A 67 -13.22 -13.11 5.29
CA LEU A 67 -11.76 -13.10 5.44
C LEU A 67 -11.04 -12.66 4.16
N GLU A 68 -11.56 -13.03 3.00
CA GLU A 68 -11.04 -12.61 1.69
C GLU A 68 -11.17 -11.09 1.52
N SER A 69 -12.25 -10.49 2.02
CA SER A 69 -12.42 -9.03 2.02
C SER A 69 -11.53 -8.30 3.02
N ILE A 70 -11.10 -8.94 4.11
CA ILE A 70 -10.23 -8.37 5.16
C ILE A 70 -8.74 -8.55 4.83
N ARG A 71 -8.42 -9.53 3.97
CA ARG A 71 -7.05 -9.89 3.60
C ARG A 71 -6.25 -8.69 3.06
N PRO A 72 -6.74 -7.85 2.13
CA PRO A 72 -5.97 -6.73 1.59
C PRO A 72 -5.55 -5.74 2.67
N GLU A 73 -6.45 -5.41 3.60
CA GLU A 73 -6.21 -4.48 4.70
C GLU A 73 -5.20 -5.08 5.67
N LEU A 74 -5.38 -6.34 6.08
CA LEU A 74 -4.42 -7.00 6.96
C LEU A 74 -3.03 -7.03 6.33
N GLN A 75 -2.94 -7.35 5.04
CA GLN A 75 -1.67 -7.37 4.34
C GLN A 75 -1.05 -5.97 4.28
N GLN A 76 -1.82 -4.94 3.94
CA GLN A 76 -1.32 -3.56 3.84
C GLN A 76 -0.89 -2.95 5.18
N TYR A 77 -1.54 -3.28 6.30
CA TYR A 77 -1.27 -2.64 7.59
C TYR A 77 -0.32 -3.44 8.49
N PHE A 78 -0.35 -4.77 8.43
CA PHE A 78 0.45 -5.62 9.32
C PHE A 78 1.66 -6.27 8.65
N ILE A 79 1.65 -6.44 7.32
CA ILE A 79 2.64 -7.27 6.62
C ILE A 79 3.47 -6.45 5.62
N GLU A 80 2.83 -5.59 4.83
CA GLU A 80 3.47 -4.73 3.84
C GLU A 80 4.36 -3.70 4.54
N ARG A 81 5.64 -3.69 4.18
CA ARG A 81 6.56 -2.63 4.63
C ARG A 81 6.21 -1.33 3.90
N ASN A 82 6.49 -0.20 4.55
CA ASN A 82 6.14 1.11 3.99
C ASN A 82 6.72 1.37 2.59
N TYR A 83 7.82 0.68 2.24
CA TYR A 83 8.58 0.82 1.00
C TYR A 83 8.44 -0.32 -0.04
N ASP A 84 7.66 -1.38 0.24
CA ASP A 84 7.58 -2.56 -0.65
C ASP A 84 6.42 -2.50 -1.68
N GLY A 85 5.47 -1.57 -1.50
CA GLY A 85 4.28 -1.47 -2.34
C GLY A 85 4.58 -1.15 -3.81
N ARG A 86 3.88 -1.81 -4.74
CA ARG A 86 3.96 -1.57 -6.20
C ARG A 86 2.60 -1.09 -6.74
N PRO A 87 2.53 -0.16 -7.73
CA PRO A 87 3.63 0.60 -8.35
C PRO A 87 4.14 1.77 -7.48
N TYR A 88 3.35 2.19 -6.49
CA TYR A 88 3.74 3.21 -5.52
C TYR A 88 3.63 2.63 -4.11
N ASP A 89 4.68 2.86 -3.32
CA ASP A 89 4.74 2.45 -1.94
C ASP A 89 3.86 3.33 -1.03
N ARG A 90 3.71 2.94 0.24
CA ARG A 90 2.83 3.63 1.18
C ARG A 90 3.34 5.03 1.49
N ASP A 91 4.66 5.20 1.59
CA ASP A 91 5.32 6.47 1.87
C ASP A 91 5.10 7.48 0.74
N VAL A 92 5.23 7.06 -0.52
CA VAL A 92 4.97 7.90 -1.67
C VAL A 92 3.50 8.34 -1.69
N ARG A 93 2.57 7.41 -1.41
CA ARG A 93 1.15 7.74 -1.36
C ARG A 93 0.82 8.72 -0.23
N SER A 94 1.34 8.48 0.97
CA SER A 94 1.09 9.34 2.13
C SER A 94 1.66 10.74 1.91
N LEU A 95 2.86 10.83 1.31
CA LEU A 95 3.51 12.07 0.93
C LEU A 95 2.67 12.88 -0.07
N VAL A 96 2.15 12.23 -1.11
CA VAL A 96 1.25 12.87 -2.09
C VAL A 96 -0.02 13.38 -1.41
N TYR A 97 -0.63 12.60 -0.52
CA TYR A 97 -1.83 13.02 0.20
C TYR A 97 -1.58 14.18 1.16
N GLN A 98 -0.48 14.18 1.90
CA GLN A 98 -0.10 15.27 2.80
C GLN A 98 0.10 16.57 2.01
N ARG A 99 0.84 16.51 0.90
CA ARG A 99 1.06 17.67 0.01
C ARG A 99 -0.23 18.18 -0.63
N ALA A 100 -1.10 17.27 -1.09
CA ALA A 100 -2.40 17.65 -1.67
C ALA A 100 -3.32 18.35 -0.65
N LYS A 101 -3.15 18.06 0.65
CA LYS A 101 -3.88 18.69 1.75
C LYS A 101 -3.19 19.93 2.32
N GLY A 102 -2.03 20.32 1.79
CA GLY A 102 -1.25 21.45 2.30
C GLY A 102 -0.66 21.20 3.69
N LEU A 103 -0.50 19.94 4.10
CA LEU A 103 0.14 19.57 5.36
C LEU A 103 1.66 19.52 5.17
N GLU A 104 2.41 19.88 6.21
CA GLU A 104 3.86 19.66 6.23
C GLU A 104 4.15 18.17 6.06
N ALA A 105 5.03 17.89 5.10
CA ALA A 105 5.35 16.56 4.62
C ALA A 105 6.85 16.30 4.84
N GLU A 106 7.31 16.51 6.07
CA GLU A 106 8.69 16.30 6.47
C GLU A 106 8.89 14.88 6.99
N GLN A 107 9.83 14.17 6.36
CA GLN A 107 10.29 12.85 6.79
C GLN A 107 11.66 13.05 7.46
N PRO A 108 11.90 12.51 8.67
CA PRO A 108 13.21 12.60 9.30
C PRO A 108 14.31 11.99 8.43
N PHE A 109 15.52 12.56 8.50
CA PHE A 109 16.67 12.06 7.75
C PHE A 109 17.01 10.62 8.14
N GLY A 110 16.99 9.73 7.16
CA GLY A 110 17.22 8.29 7.31
C GLY A 110 16.65 7.53 6.12
N THR A 111 17.05 6.26 5.95
CA THR A 111 16.44 5.40 4.94
C THR A 111 16.01 4.08 5.57
N GLU A 112 14.75 3.72 5.34
CA GLU A 112 14.24 2.38 5.67
C GLU A 112 14.60 1.35 4.58
N ARG A 113 15.17 1.82 3.46
CA ARG A 113 15.55 0.97 2.33
C ARG A 113 16.80 0.17 2.63
N ASN A 114 16.84 -1.06 2.13
CA ASN A 114 18.03 -1.88 2.22
C ASN A 114 19.10 -1.41 1.22
N VAL A 115 20.03 -0.58 1.69
CA VAL A 115 21.14 -0.05 0.87
C VAL A 115 22.17 -1.09 0.45
N TYR A 116 22.17 -2.26 1.09
CA TYR A 116 23.05 -3.39 0.76
C TYR A 116 22.36 -4.42 -0.14
N ALA A 117 21.13 -4.16 -0.57
CA ALA A 117 20.44 -5.05 -1.50
C ALA A 117 21.16 -5.09 -2.85
N GLU A 118 21.16 -6.25 -3.49
CA GLU A 118 21.72 -6.42 -4.82
C GLU A 118 21.01 -5.48 -5.82
N GLY A 119 21.80 -4.70 -6.57
CA GLY A 119 21.29 -3.68 -7.51
C GLY A 119 20.89 -2.34 -6.88
N TYR A 120 21.03 -2.15 -5.57
CA TYR A 120 20.88 -0.84 -4.94
C TYR A 120 22.15 -0.02 -5.11
N GLU A 121 22.05 1.16 -5.73
CA GLU A 121 23.19 2.06 -5.97
C GLU A 121 23.05 3.32 -5.11
N TYR A 122 24.16 3.73 -4.49
CA TYR A 122 24.24 4.97 -3.73
C TYR A 122 25.63 5.59 -3.85
N PHE A 123 25.70 6.91 -3.68
CA PHE A 123 26.96 7.64 -3.68
C PHE A 123 27.55 7.68 -2.28
N GLU A 124 28.80 7.27 -2.16
CA GLU A 124 29.57 7.45 -0.93
C GLU A 124 30.34 8.76 -0.96
N SER A 125 30.33 9.45 0.19
CA SER A 125 31.16 10.64 0.38
C SER A 125 32.63 10.27 0.29
N SER A 126 33.37 10.94 -0.59
CA SER A 126 34.82 10.74 -0.68
C SER A 126 35.52 11.28 0.56
N MET A 127 36.30 10.42 1.24
CA MET A 127 37.17 10.84 2.35
C MET A 127 38.42 11.61 1.88
N ARG A 128 38.65 11.70 0.56
CA ARG A 128 39.79 12.42 -0.02
C ARG A 128 39.30 13.44 -1.06
N PRO A 129 38.83 14.61 -0.61
CA PRO A 129 38.33 15.64 -1.51
C PRO A 129 39.42 16.06 -2.50
N ARG A 130 39.02 16.21 -3.76
CA ARG A 130 39.85 16.77 -4.83
C ARG A 130 39.51 18.26 -4.98
N PRO A 131 40.46 19.09 -5.45
CA PRO A 131 40.15 20.48 -5.78
C PRO A 131 39.04 20.53 -6.82
N VAL A 132 38.08 21.43 -6.62
CA VAL A 132 36.98 21.65 -7.55
C VAL A 132 37.56 22.16 -8.87
N PRO A 133 37.27 21.53 -10.02
CA PRO A 133 37.72 22.03 -11.32
C PRO A 133 37.24 23.47 -11.56
N ALA A 134 38.10 24.30 -12.14
CA ALA A 134 37.76 25.68 -12.46
C ALA A 134 36.65 25.78 -13.53
N GLU A 135 36.60 24.80 -14.43
CA GLU A 135 35.56 24.67 -15.46
C GLU A 135 34.60 23.53 -15.12
N GLN A 136 33.31 23.78 -15.32
CA GLN A 136 32.29 22.77 -15.10
C GLN A 136 32.40 21.66 -16.16
N PRO A 137 32.40 20.38 -15.77
CA PRO A 137 32.45 19.30 -16.72
C PRO A 137 31.14 19.27 -17.54
N ARG A 138 31.28 19.45 -18.85
CA ARG A 138 30.18 19.46 -19.82
C ARG A 138 30.33 18.29 -20.78
N VAL A 139 29.20 17.80 -21.26
CA VAL A 139 29.12 16.80 -22.32
C VAL A 139 28.40 17.40 -23.52
N ARG A 140 28.98 17.23 -24.71
CA ARG A 140 28.36 17.62 -25.96
C ARG A 140 27.26 16.61 -26.31
N ILE A 141 26.05 17.09 -26.47
CA ILE A 141 24.91 16.31 -26.95
C ILE A 141 24.67 16.64 -28.43
N GLY A 142 24.61 15.58 -29.25
CA GLY A 142 24.36 15.66 -30.69
C GLY A 142 25.34 14.81 -31.49
N GLY A 143 24.82 13.87 -32.29
CA GLY A 143 25.58 13.06 -33.25
C GLY A 143 25.66 13.70 -34.65
N PRO A 144 26.09 12.94 -35.67
CA PRO A 144 26.26 13.45 -37.05
C PRO A 144 24.99 14.05 -37.65
N ASP A 145 23.83 13.53 -37.26
CA ASP A 145 22.51 13.98 -37.76
C ASP A 145 21.91 15.15 -36.95
N CYS A 146 22.62 15.65 -35.94
CA CYS A 146 22.13 16.74 -35.10
C CYS A 146 22.43 18.10 -35.72
N THR A 147 21.38 18.85 -36.10
CA THR A 147 21.50 20.20 -36.69
C THR A 147 21.86 21.29 -35.69
N LYS A 148 21.68 21.05 -34.38
CA LYS A 148 22.01 22.01 -33.31
C LYS A 148 22.62 21.30 -32.09
N PRO A 149 23.87 20.85 -32.17
CA PRO A 149 24.55 20.26 -31.02
C PRO A 149 24.75 21.31 -29.92
N TYR A 150 24.63 20.90 -28.66
CA TYR A 150 24.77 21.80 -27.50
C TYR A 150 25.56 21.11 -26.36
N ASP A 151 26.17 21.91 -25.48
CA ASP A 151 26.93 21.41 -24.35
C ASP A 151 26.11 21.48 -23.07
N MET A 152 25.81 20.34 -22.46
CA MET A 152 25.08 20.27 -21.19
C MET A 152 26.01 19.92 -20.03
N ALA A 153 25.69 20.43 -18.83
CA ALA A 153 26.35 19.98 -17.62
C ALA A 153 26.06 18.49 -17.37
N LEU A 154 27.03 17.73 -16.84
CA LEU A 154 26.84 16.30 -16.55
C LEU A 154 25.73 16.04 -15.52
N PHE A 155 25.55 16.94 -14.56
CA PHE A 155 24.53 16.86 -13.53
C PHE A 155 23.66 18.11 -13.57
N ASN A 156 22.35 17.93 -13.70
CA ASN A 156 21.38 19.00 -13.60
C ASN A 156 20.67 18.88 -12.25
N GLU A 157 21.11 19.63 -11.25
CA GLU A 157 20.40 19.70 -9.98
C GLU A 157 19.32 20.78 -10.07
N PRO A 158 18.03 20.44 -10.04
CA PRO A 158 16.99 21.42 -9.80
C PRO A 158 17.10 21.87 -8.34
N PHE A 159 17.89 22.91 -8.10
CA PHE A 159 18.07 23.46 -6.76
C PHE A 159 16.75 24.13 -6.32
N GLN A 160 15.99 23.46 -5.44
CA GLN A 160 14.78 24.01 -4.86
C GLN A 160 15.21 25.05 -3.79
N ARG A 161 14.78 26.30 -3.99
CA ARG A 161 15.11 27.48 -3.16
C ARG A 161 14.45 27.39 -1.77
N GLY A 162 14.82 26.39 -0.97
CA GLY A 162 14.36 26.22 0.40
C GLY A 162 15.49 26.52 1.40
N HIS A 163 15.32 27.56 2.20
CA HIS A 163 15.99 27.75 3.50
C HIS A 163 17.48 28.17 3.54
N ARG A 164 17.89 29.22 2.81
CA ARG A 164 19.09 29.99 3.20
C ARG A 164 18.85 31.50 3.23
N SER A 165 19.29 32.11 4.34
CA SER A 165 19.33 33.55 4.60
C SER A 165 20.01 34.29 3.44
N GLY A 166 19.49 35.46 3.08
CA GLY A 166 19.69 36.16 1.80
C GLY A 166 21.10 36.60 1.41
N ASP A 167 22.14 36.36 2.22
CA ASP A 167 23.50 36.86 1.99
C ASP A 167 24.34 36.02 1.01
N ASP A 168 24.01 34.74 0.80
CA ASP A 168 24.81 33.83 -0.05
C ASP A 168 24.55 33.99 -1.57
N LEU A 169 23.53 34.77 -1.98
CA LEU A 169 23.12 34.90 -3.39
C LEU A 169 24.07 35.75 -4.24
N GLY A 170 24.81 36.68 -3.62
CA GLY A 170 25.73 37.57 -4.33
C GLY A 170 26.96 36.87 -4.90
N ALA A 171 27.40 35.76 -4.29
CA ALA A 171 28.68 35.13 -4.62
C ALA A 171 28.59 34.10 -5.78
N ARG A 172 27.39 33.60 -6.12
CA ARG A 172 27.24 32.48 -7.09
C ARG A 172 26.44 32.78 -8.36
N ASN A 173 25.63 33.84 -8.37
CA ASN A 173 24.88 34.24 -9.56
C ASN A 173 25.77 34.72 -10.74
N GLY A 174 27.06 34.96 -10.51
CA GLY A 174 28.01 35.28 -11.57
C GLY A 174 28.39 34.13 -12.50
N GLN A 175 28.19 32.85 -12.10
CA GLN A 175 28.71 31.70 -12.85
C GLN A 175 27.64 30.82 -13.53
N GLY A 176 26.36 30.92 -13.14
CA GLY A 176 25.29 30.06 -13.68
C GLY A 176 24.43 30.70 -14.78
N SER A 177 24.43 32.02 -14.93
CA SER A 177 23.40 32.72 -15.73
C SER A 177 23.81 33.08 -17.16
N ARG A 178 24.98 32.65 -17.66
CA ARG A 178 25.45 32.98 -19.02
C ARG A 178 25.25 31.89 -20.08
N ALA A 179 24.39 30.90 -19.83
CA ALA A 179 24.14 29.81 -20.78
C ALA A 179 22.79 29.88 -21.51
N VAL A 180 22.05 30.99 -21.38
CA VAL A 180 20.86 31.26 -22.21
C VAL A 180 20.92 32.71 -22.66
N GLY A 181 21.46 32.90 -23.87
CA GLY A 181 21.65 34.17 -24.55
C GLY A 181 22.49 33.94 -25.80
#